data_AF-A0ABD0P7B6-F1
#
_entry.id   AF-A0ABD0P7B6-F1
#
_cell.length_a   1.000
_cell.length_b   1.000
_cell.length_c   1.000
_cell.angle_alpha   90.00
_cell.angle_beta   90.00
_cell.angle_gamma   90.00
#
_symmetry.space_group_name_H-M   'P 1'
#
loop_
_entity.id
_entity.type
_entity.pdbx_description
1 polymer ?
#
loop_
_entity_poly.entity_id
_entity_poly.type
_entity_poly.pdbx_seq_one_letter_code
_entity_poly.pdbx_strand_id
1 'polypeptide(L)' 'IGRSTETPIDFVVTDTVPGSQSNSDTQSVQSTISRFACRIMCQRTPPYTARIFAAGFDSSKNIFLG' A
#
# COMPACT_ATOMS: atom_id res chain seq x y z
N ILE A 1 -1.31 -1.64 4.33
CA ILE A 1 -0.92 -0.46 3.52
C ILE A 1 -1.04 -0.81 2.04
N GLY A 2 -1.58 0.07 1.22
CA GLY A 2 -1.68 -0.13 -0.22
C GLY A 2 -2.46 0.98 -0.90
N ARG A 3 -2.65 0.89 -2.23
CA ARG A 3 -3.43 1.89 -2.98
C ARG A 3 -4.93 1.64 -3.00
N SER A 4 -5.40 0.46 -2.57
CA SER A 4 -6.83 0.18 -2.49
C SER A 4 -7.47 0.97 -1.35
N THR A 5 -8.73 1.36 -1.51
CA THR A 5 -9.56 1.95 -0.44
C THR A 5 -10.47 0.91 0.22
N GLU A 6 -10.28 -0.38 -0.11
CA GLU A 6 -11.00 -1.47 0.52
C GLU A 6 -10.70 -1.58 2.03
N THR A 7 -11.66 -2.12 2.78
CA THR A 7 -11.61 -2.26 4.24
C THR A 7 -10.32 -2.86 4.82
N PRO A 8 -9.63 -3.84 4.18
CA PRO A 8 -8.38 -4.39 4.70
C PRO A 8 -7.19 -3.40 4.72
N ILE A 9 -7.33 -2.21 4.15
CA ILE A 9 -6.27 -1.20 4.09
C ILE A 9 -6.42 -0.18 5.22
N ASP A 10 -5.51 -0.21 6.20
CA ASP A 10 -5.46 0.81 7.27
C ASP A 10 -4.92 2.16 6.79
N PHE A 11 -4.07 2.16 5.76
CA PHE A 11 -3.41 3.36 5.26
C PHE A 11 -3.30 3.31 3.73
N VAL A 12 -4.01 4.23 3.08
CA VAL A 12 -4.10 4.37 1.63
C VAL A 12 -2.95 5.25 1.13
N VAL A 13 -2.23 4.79 0.10
CA VAL A 13 -1.13 5.53 -0.52
C VAL A 13 -1.37 5.65 -2.02
N THR A 14 -1.10 6.83 -2.57
CA THR A 14 -1.16 7.12 -4.01
C THR A 14 0.22 7.44 -4.56
N ASP A 15 0.41 7.28 -5.88
CA ASP A 15 1.68 7.64 -6.53
C ASP A 15 2.03 9.10 -6.27
N THR A 16 3.30 9.36 -6.00
CA THR A 16 3.82 10.73 -5.86
C THR A 16 4.17 11.27 -7.24
N VAL A 17 3.76 12.50 -7.53
CA VAL A 17 4.23 13.20 -8.74
C VAL A 17 5.63 13.74 -8.45
N PRO A 18 6.65 13.45 -9.27
CA PRO A 18 7.95 14.08 -9.13
C PRO A 18 7.80 15.61 -9.22
N GLY A 19 8.38 16.34 -8.26
CA GLY A 19 8.24 17.79 -8.15
C GLY A 19 8.84 18.53 -9.34
N SER A 20 8.04 18.78 -10.39
CA SER A 20 8.25 19.79 -11.45
C SER A 20 7.19 19.79 -12.57
N GLN A 21 6.14 18.96 -12.54
CA GLN A 21 5.07 19.01 -13.56
C GLN A 21 3.72 19.42 -12.96
N SER A 22 3.57 20.73 -12.75
CA SER A 22 2.27 21.38 -12.74
C SER A 22 1.82 21.55 -14.20
N ASN A 23 0.67 20.97 -14.55
CA ASN A 23 -0.03 21.14 -15.83
C ASN A 23 0.61 20.55 -17.09
N SER A 24 0.37 19.27 -17.34
CA SER A 24 0.11 18.80 -18.71
C SER A 24 -0.59 17.46 -18.64
N ASP A 25 -1.87 17.48 -19.02
CA ASP A 25 -2.71 16.38 -19.46
C ASP A 25 -2.72 15.08 -18.64
N THR A 26 -3.94 14.74 -18.24
CA THR A 26 -4.44 13.48 -17.67
C THR A 26 -4.12 12.26 -18.55
N GLN A 27 -2.84 11.98 -18.80
CA GLN A 27 -2.40 10.63 -19.07
C GLN A 27 -2.64 9.85 -17.79
N SER A 28 -3.48 8.83 -17.87
CA SER A 28 -3.73 7.89 -16.79
C SER A 28 -2.41 7.24 -16.40
N VAL A 29 -1.67 7.86 -15.47
CA VAL A 29 -0.45 7.27 -14.93
C VAL A 29 -0.89 5.99 -14.24
N GLN A 30 -0.55 4.86 -14.85
CA GLN A 30 -0.85 3.57 -14.26
C GLN A 30 -0.03 3.46 -12.98
N SER A 31 -0.74 3.42 -11.85
CA SER A 31 -0.11 3.28 -10.55
C SER A 31 0.77 2.04 -10.52
N THR A 32 2.01 2.21 -10.05
CA THR A 32 2.94 1.10 -9.83
C THR A 32 2.82 0.51 -8.41
N ILE A 33 2.01 1.15 -7.57
CA ILE A 33 1.76 0.71 -6.20
C ILE A 33 0.78 -0.48 -6.22
N SER A 34 1.11 -1.52 -5.46
CA SER A 34 0.23 -2.68 -5.29
C SER A 34 -1.04 -2.30 -4.51
N ARG A 35 -2.20 -2.90 -4.87
CA ARG A 35 -3.48 -2.69 -4.16
C ARG A 35 -3.36 -3.00 -2.67
N PHE A 36 -2.73 -4.11 -2.34
CA PHE A 36 -2.40 -4.57 -0.99
C PHE A 36 -0.87 -4.73 -0.89
N ALA A 37 -0.16 -3.63 -0.62
CA ALA A 37 1.29 -3.53 -0.86
C ALA A 37 2.15 -4.18 0.22
N CYS A 38 1.86 -3.89 1.49
CA CYS A 38 2.64 -4.43 2.61
C CYS A 38 1.85 -4.42 3.92
N ARG A 39 2.40 -5.15 4.89
CA ARG A 39 1.93 -5.20 6.28
C ARG A 39 3.06 -4.79 7.22
N ILE A 40 2.73 -3.94 8.17
CA ILE A 40 3.61 -3.64 9.31
C ILE A 40 3.00 -4.37 10.51
N MET A 41 3.73 -5.34 11.07
CA MET A 41 3.30 -6.03 12.27
C MET A 41 4.13 -5.57 13.47
N CYS A 42 3.45 -5.08 14.50
CA CYS A 42 4.05 -4.67 15.75
C CYS A 42 3.75 -5.69 16.84
N GLN A 43 4.75 -6.05 17.64
CA GLN A 43 4.51 -6.77 18.87
C GLN A 43 3.68 -5.91 19.83
N ARG A 44 2.75 -6.54 20.56
CA ARG A 44 1.88 -5.85 21.52
C ARG A 44 2.48 -5.70 22.91
N THR A 45 3.67 -6.24 23.12
CA THR A 45 4.42 -6.16 24.37
C THR A 45 5.77 -5.49 24.13
N PRO A 46 6.36 -4.81 25.13
CA PRO A 46 7.71 -4.28 25.02
C PRO A 46 8.70 -5.35 24.52
N PRO A 47 9.63 -5.00 23.61
CA PRO A 47 9.98 -3.66 23.14
C PRO A 47 9.16 -3.15 21.93
N TYR A 48 7.98 -3.72 21.65
CA TYR A 48 7.08 -3.34 20.55
C TYR A 48 7.73 -3.43 19.16
N THR A 49 8.63 -4.40 18.96
CA THR A 49 9.35 -4.57 17.70
C THR A 49 8.39 -4.59 16.51
N ALA A 50 8.64 -3.74 15.53
CA ALA A 50 7.92 -3.67 14.27
C ALA A 50 8.69 -4.43 13.17
N ARG A 51 7.95 -5.15 12.32
CA ARG A 51 8.51 -5.82 11.13
C ARG A 51 7.62 -5.53 9.93
N ILE A 52 8.25 -5.31 8.77
CA ILE A 52 7.55 -5.14 7.51
C ILE A 52 7.56 -6.45 6.71
N PHE A 53 6.43 -6.79 6.13
CA PHE A 53 6.26 -7.93 5.24
C PHE A 53 5.71 -7.45 3.90
N ALA A 54 6.26 -7.96 2.80
CA ALA A 54 5.72 -7.73 1.48
C ALA A 54 4.32 -8.35 1.35
N ALA A 55 3.48 -7.73 0.51
CA ALA A 55 2.07 -8.03 0.28
C ALA A 55 1.14 -7.86 1.51
N GLY A 56 -0.09 -7.45 1.23
CA GLY A 56 -1.20 -7.39 2.18
C GLY A 56 -2.30 -8.39 1.85
N PHE A 57 -3.09 -8.74 2.86
CA PHE A 57 -4.28 -9.56 2.65
C PHE A 57 -5.36 -8.78 1.91
N ASP A 58 -6.00 -9.41 0.94
CA ASP A 58 -7.17 -8.87 0.27
C ASP A 58 -8.45 -9.01 1.13
N SER A 59 -9.59 -8.60 0.58
CA SER A 59 -10.90 -8.71 1.23
C SER A 59 -11.33 -10.16 1.50
N SER A 60 -10.72 -11.14 0.83
CA SER A 60 -10.92 -12.58 1.09
C SER A 60 -9.94 -13.13 2.13
N LYS A 61 -9.14 -12.27 2.77
CA LYS A 61 -8.07 -12.63 3.71
C LYS A 61 -6.96 -13.49 3.08
N ASN A 62 -6.73 -13.35 1.78
CA ASN A 62 -5.72 -14.11 1.05
C ASN A 62 -4.57 -13.22 0.55
N ILE A 63 -3.41 -13.84 0.33
CA ILE A 63 -2.31 -13.28 -0.45
C ILE A 63 -2.13 -14.19 -1.66
N PHE A 64 -2.35 -13.65 -2.85
CA PHE A 64 -2.15 -14.37 -4.10
C PHE A 64 -0.72 -14.15 -4.61
N LEU A 65 0.02 -15.23 -4.80
CA LEU A 65 1.29 -15.26 -5.51
C LEU A 65 1.03 -16.08 -6.77
N GLY A 66 1.00 -15.40 -7.92
CA GLY A 66 0.68 -16.00 -9.22
C GLY A 66 1.71 -17.00 -9.71
#